data_AF-A0A7S9Q2F3-F1
#
_entry.id   AF-A0A7S9Q2F3-F1
#
_cell.length_a   1.000
_cell.length_b   1.000
_cell.length_c   1.000
_cell.angle_alpha   90.00
_cell.angle_beta   90.00
_cell.angle_gamma   90.00
#
_symmetry.space_group_name_H-M   'P 1'
#
loop_
_entity.id
_entity.type
_entity.pdbx_description
1 polymer ?
#
loop_
_entity_poly.entity_id
_entity_poly.type
_entity_poly.pdbx_seq_one_letter_code
_entity_poly.pdbx_strand_id
1 'polypeptide(L)' 'MPVTSLRKTCVRPSEVAKIKIKIKIKIKIKIKIKIKIKIKIKIERRT' A
#
# COMPACT_ATOMS: atom_id res chain seq x y z
N MET A 1 -13.13 40.14 -2.77
CA MET A 1 -12.26 38.94 -2.93
C MET A 1 -12.74 37.86 -1.97
N PRO A 2 -13.19 36.67 -2.42
CA PRO A 2 -13.42 35.58 -1.48
C PRO A 2 -12.08 34.94 -1.17
N VAL A 3 -11.66 35.00 0.10
CA VAL A 3 -10.54 34.21 0.60
C VAL A 3 -10.99 32.76 0.46
N THR A 4 -10.37 32.01 -0.46
CA THR A 4 -10.59 30.57 -0.59
C THR A 4 -10.08 29.94 0.70
N SER A 5 -10.94 29.87 1.70
CA SER A 5 -10.77 29.03 2.87
C SER A 5 -10.45 27.64 2.34
N LEU A 6 -9.22 27.20 2.61
CA LEU A 6 -8.68 25.91 2.24
C LEU A 6 -9.74 24.86 2.56
N ARG A 7 -10.46 24.38 1.54
CA ARG A 7 -11.52 23.40 1.73
C ARG A 7 -10.81 22.13 2.18
N LYS A 8 -10.84 21.84 3.48
CA LYS A 8 -10.64 20.49 3.98
C LYS A 8 -11.68 19.64 3.26
N THR A 9 -11.23 18.78 2.35
CA THR A 9 -12.11 17.79 1.74
C THR A 9 -12.59 16.90 2.87
N CYS A 10 -13.86 17.05 3.26
CA CYS A 10 -14.52 16.18 4.21
C CYS A 10 -14.71 14.81 3.55
N VAL A 11 -13.64 14.02 3.47
CA VAL A 11 -13.67 12.64 2.97
C VAL A 11 -14.49 11.80 3.93
N ARG A 12 -15.47 11.07 3.39
CA ARG A 12 -16.35 10.23 4.19
C ARG A 12 -15.50 9.14 4.85
N PRO A 13 -15.70 8.82 6.14
CA PRO A 13 -14.89 7.84 6.85
C PRO A 13 -14.86 6.45 6.16
N SER A 14 -15.90 6.11 5.41
CA SER A 14 -15.97 4.89 4.58
C SER A 14 -14.91 4.84 3.47
N GLU A 15 -14.63 5.97 2.79
CA GLU A 15 -13.61 6.01 1.73
C GLU A 15 -12.20 5.86 2.30
N VAL A 16 -11.94 6.50 3.44
CA VAL A 16 -10.66 6.38 4.14
C VAL A 16 -10.40 4.93 4.57
N ALA A 17 -11.44 4.22 5.05
CA ALA A 17 -11.34 2.82 5.40
C ALA A 17 -11.01 1.93 4.18
N LYS A 18 -11.70 2.13 3.04
CA LYS A 18 -11.44 1.40 1.79
C LYS A 18 -10.01 1.61 1.30
N ILE A 19 -9.49 2.84 1.35
CA ILE A 19 -8.11 3.17 0.93
C ILE A 19 -7.09 2.48 1.85
N LYS A 20 -7.29 2.54 3.18
CA LYS A 20 -6.42 1.86 4.16
C LYS A 20 -6.34 0.35 3.91
N ILE A 21 -7.47 -0.31 3.64
CA ILE A 21 -7.51 -1.75 3.34
C ILE A 21 -6.75 -2.07 2.05
N LYS A 22 -6.99 -1.29 0.98
CA LYS A 22 -6.27 -1.46 -0.30
C LYS A 22 -4.75 -1.34 -0.15
N ILE A 23 -4.29 -0.34 0.61
CA ILE A 23 -2.85 -0.14 0.87
C ILE A 23 -2.27 -1.32 1.66
N LYS A 24 -2.97 -1.79 2.70
CA LYS A 24 -2.53 -2.92 3.54
C LYS A 24 -2.38 -4.21 2.72
N ILE A 25 -3.31 -4.49 1.81
CA ILE A 25 -3.25 -5.66 0.91
C ILE A 25 -2.08 -5.54 -0.08
N LYS A 26 -1.89 -4.38 -0.71
CA LYS A 26 -0.76 -4.14 -1.63
C LYS A 26 0.59 -4.38 -0.96
N ILE A 27 0.77 -3.91 0.26
CA ILE A 27 2.02 -4.10 1.03
C ILE A 27 2.25 -5.58 1.34
N LYS A 28 1.22 -6.31 1.81
CA LYS A 28 1.33 -7.76 2.09
C LYS A 28 1.76 -8.56 0.87
N ILE A 29 1.18 -8.28 -0.30
CA ILE A 29 1.52 -8.97 -1.55
C ILE A 29 2.97 -8.69 -1.96
N LYS A 30 3.41 -7.42 -1.93
CA LYS A 30 4.79 -7.05 -2.24
C LYS A 30 5.81 -7.78 -1.37
N ILE A 31 5.57 -7.86 -0.06
CA ILE A 31 6.46 -8.57 0.88
C ILE A 31 6.52 -10.06 0.55
N LYS A 32 5.38 -10.71 0.29
CA LYS A 32 5.32 -12.15 -0.03
C LYS A 32 6.10 -12.48 -1.31
N ILE A 33 5.99 -11.65 -2.34
CA ILE A 33 6.73 -11.81 -3.60
C ILE A 33 8.24 -11.63 -3.37
N LYS A 34 8.65 -10.58 -2.63
CA LYS A 34 10.07 -10.33 -2.33
C LYS A 34 10.73 -11.49 -1.59
N ILE A 35 10.03 -12.08 -0.62
CA ILE A 35 10.52 -13.26 0.12
C ILE A 35 10.67 -14.47 -0.82
N LYS A 36 9.67 -14.77 -1.65
CA LYS A 36 9.73 -15.89 -2.61
C LYS A 36 10.94 -15.76 -3.55
N ILE A 37 11.16 -14.58 -4.13
CA ILE A 37 12.30 -14.33 -5.02
C ILE A 37 13.63 -14.52 -4.27
N LYS A 38 13.76 -13.97 -3.06
CA LYS A 38 14.98 -14.11 -2.25
C LYS A 38 15.30 -15.57 -1.93
N ILE A 39 14.29 -16.39 -1.63
CA ILE A 39 14.46 -17.83 -1.38
C ILE A 39 14.91 -18.54 -2.66
N LYS A 40 14.27 -18.28 -3.81
CA LYS A 40 14.62 -18.90 -5.09
C LYS A 40 16.08 -18.63 -5.47
N ILE A 41 16.52 -17.37 -5.40
CA ILE A 41 17.92 -16.97 -5.67
C ILE A 41 18.89 -17.68 -4.71
N LYS A 42 18.51 -17.83 -3.43
CA LYS A 42 19.37 -18.49 -2.45
C LYS A 42 19.53 -19.99 -2.70
N ILE A 43 18.49 -20.66 -3.22
CA ILE A 43 18.55 -22.08 -3.60
C ILE A 43 19.44 -22.23 -4.83
N GLU A 44 19.20 -21.43 -5.87
CA GLU A 44 19.95 -21.46 -7.13
C GLU A 44 21.45 -21.16 -6.97
N ARG A 45 21.84 -20.36 -5.96
CA ARG A 45 23.27 -20.12 -5.64
C ARG A 45 23.93 -21.23 -4.83
N ARG A 46 23.16 -22.14 -4.24
CA ARG A 46 23.66 -23.19 -3.34
C ARG A 46 23.81 -24.54 -4.04
N THR A 47 22.98 -24.80 -5.05
CA THR A 47 23.12 -25.88 -6.03
C THR A 47 24.07 -25.46 -7.13
#